data_AF-A0ABD3Y2L9-F1
#
_entry.id   AF-A0ABD3Y2L9-F1
#
_cell.length_a   1.000
_cell.length_b   1.000
_cell.length_c   1.000
_cell.angle_alpha   90.00
_cell.angle_beta   90.00
_cell.angle_gamma   90.00
#
_symmetry.space_group_name_H-M   'P 1'
#
loop_
_entity.id
_entity.type
_entity.pdbx_description
1 polymer ?
#
loop_
_entity_poly.entity_id
_entity_poly.type
_entity_poly.pdbx_seq_one_letter_code
_entity_poly.pdbx_strand_id
1 'polypeptide(L)'
;MKVWVLCIFFVAGTSICLGICRFPPSLWCSSTEIAEECQEKKDGSSWEFKCQHGEEECIGNIIETCTIYLTRNISVYFPFIHCIETTKGHIENATQKCASKFKGIDLDKIMGCSKSSLGNELEHQMALLTEALQPPHTYVPWVTLNGVHTDDIQDMAENDLVNLICQTYQGPKPAGCQKEENNLMHSCLRI
;
A
#
# COMPACT_ATOMS: atom_id res chain seq x y z
N MET A 1 -10.24 18.36 -8.92
CA MET A 1 -10.64 19.58 -8.20
C MET A 1 -9.39 20.20 -7.61
N LYS A 2 -9.04 21.42 -8.04
CA LYS A 2 -7.86 22.14 -7.56
C LYS A 2 -8.20 22.78 -6.22
N VAL A 3 -7.52 22.41 -5.13
CA VAL A 3 -7.66 23.09 -3.84
C VAL A 3 -6.32 23.71 -3.49
N TRP A 4 -6.38 25.02 -3.27
CA TRP A 4 -5.29 25.90 -2.90
C TRP A 4 -4.96 25.71 -1.42
N VAL A 5 -3.70 25.39 -1.11
CA VAL A 5 -3.19 25.45 0.26
C VAL A 5 -2.74 26.88 0.54
N LEU A 6 -3.44 27.53 1.46
CA LEU A 6 -3.05 28.79 2.08
C LEU A 6 -1.74 28.58 2.85
N CYS A 7 -0.63 29.09 2.33
CA CYS A 7 0.59 29.29 3.11
C CYS A 7 0.40 30.51 4.03
N ILE A 8 0.16 30.26 5.32
CA ILE A 8 0.37 31.28 6.36
C ILE A 8 1.86 31.28 6.67
N PHE A 9 2.52 32.40 6.35
CA PHE A 9 3.88 32.69 6.76
C PHE A 9 3.93 32.88 8.29
N PHE A 10 4.63 31.99 8.99
CA PHE A 10 5.21 32.31 10.29
C PHE A 10 6.73 32.31 10.18
N VAL A 11 7.27 33.51 10.35
CA VAL A 11 8.70 33.81 10.45
C VAL A 11 9.14 33.56 11.88
N ALA A 12 9.84 32.45 12.13
CA ALA A 12 10.88 32.31 13.14
C ALA A 12 11.50 30.91 12.99
N GLY A 13 12.82 30.86 12.82
CA GLY A 13 13.55 29.64 12.50
C GLY A 13 13.49 28.59 13.59
N THR A 14 12.74 27.53 13.30
CA THR A 14 13.13 26.13 13.52
C THR A 14 12.41 25.33 12.44
N SER A 15 13.14 24.65 11.56
CA SER A 15 12.56 23.67 10.64
C SER A 15 12.05 22.49 11.47
N ILE A 16 10.83 22.59 11.99
CA ILE A 16 10.12 21.43 12.50
C ILE A 16 9.63 20.70 11.25
N CYS A 17 10.34 19.64 10.85
CA CYS A 17 9.78 18.63 9.96
C CYS A 17 8.53 18.08 10.64
N LEU A 18 7.37 18.62 10.29
CA LEU A 18 6.09 17.96 10.50
C LEU A 18 6.05 16.78 9.53
N GLY A 19 6.23 15.56 10.04
CA GLY A 19 5.95 14.35 9.26
C GLY A 19 6.86 13.14 9.43
N ILE A 20 7.74 13.06 10.43
CA ILE A 20 8.49 11.82 10.70
C ILE A 20 8.47 11.56 12.21
N CYS A 21 7.90 10.44 12.63
CA CYS A 21 8.02 9.97 14.00
C CYS A 21 9.50 9.72 14.31
N ARG A 22 10.04 10.37 15.35
CA ARG A 22 11.46 10.23 15.71
C ARG A 22 11.77 8.94 16.46
N PHE A 23 10.76 8.16 16.80
CA PHE A 23 10.87 6.97 17.62
C PHE A 23 10.56 5.72 16.80
N PRO A 24 11.34 4.63 16.93
CA PRO A 24 11.02 3.38 16.26
C PRO A 24 9.70 2.79 16.78
N PRO A 25 8.94 2.07 15.93
CA PRO A 25 7.73 1.33 16.29
C PRO A 25 7.76 0.56 17.62
N SER A 26 8.91 -0.02 17.96
CA SER A 26 9.09 -0.79 19.20
C SER A 26 8.89 0.04 20.48
N LEU A 27 9.04 1.37 20.41
CA LEU A 27 8.88 2.27 21.54
C LEU A 27 7.47 2.86 21.66
N TRP A 28 6.63 2.72 20.63
CA TRP A 28 5.27 3.27 20.62
C TRP A 28 4.39 2.62 21.70
N CYS A 29 4.54 1.31 21.90
CA CYS A 29 3.86 0.56 22.95
C CYS A 29 4.44 0.78 24.36
N SER A 30 5.57 1.48 24.48
CA SER A 30 6.26 1.68 25.76
C SER A 30 5.91 3.00 26.45
N SER A 31 5.30 3.95 25.73
CA SER A 31 4.90 5.27 26.24
C SER A 31 3.75 5.83 25.41
N THR A 32 2.70 6.27 26.11
CA THR A 32 1.55 6.97 25.52
C THR A 32 1.95 8.28 24.83
N GLU A 33 2.96 8.97 25.35
CA GLU A 33 3.47 10.23 24.78
C GLU A 33 4.17 9.98 23.44
N ILE A 34 4.92 8.89 23.32
CA ILE A 34 5.59 8.50 22.06
C ILE A 34 4.54 8.09 21.02
N ALA A 35 3.52 7.31 21.42
CA ALA A 35 2.43 6.92 20.52
C ALA A 35 1.70 8.16 19.97
N GLU A 36 1.36 9.12 20.83
CA GLU A 36 0.67 10.35 20.44
C GLU A 36 1.51 11.26 19.51
N GLU A 37 2.82 11.40 19.77
CA GLU A 37 3.75 12.14 18.89
C GLU A 37 3.80 11.52 17.49
N CYS A 38 3.65 10.20 17.42
CA CYS A 38 3.71 9.41 16.19
C CYS A 38 2.33 9.10 15.59
N GLN A 39 1.29 9.82 16.04
CA GLN A 39 -0.10 9.72 15.59
C GLN A 39 -0.75 8.34 15.80
N GLU A 40 -0.17 7.50 16.65
CA GLU A 40 -0.80 6.28 17.11
C GLU A 40 -1.69 6.55 18.33
N LYS A 41 -2.99 6.34 18.18
CA LYS A 41 -3.93 6.43 19.29
C LYS A 41 -4.43 5.02 19.64
N LYS A 42 -4.10 4.58 20.85
CA LYS A 42 -4.65 3.36 21.44
C LYS A 42 -5.84 3.72 22.32
N ASP A 43 -7.03 3.27 21.95
CA ASP A 43 -8.24 3.38 22.76
C ASP A 43 -8.47 2.07 23.53
N GLY A 44 -8.06 2.07 24.80
CA GLY A 44 -8.08 0.87 25.64
C GLY A 44 -7.21 -0.25 25.08
N SER A 45 -7.86 -1.32 24.57
CA SER A 45 -7.19 -2.47 23.98
C SER A 45 -7.15 -2.48 22.44
N SER A 46 -7.65 -1.42 21.79
CA SER A 46 -7.75 -1.33 20.32
C SER A 46 -6.97 -0.14 19.79
N TRP A 47 -6.43 -0.26 18.58
CA TRP A 47 -5.82 0.84 17.84
C TRP A 47 -6.89 1.60 17.03
N GLU A 48 -6.82 2.92 17.01
CA GLU A 48 -7.67 3.76 16.15
C GLU A 48 -6.91 4.18 14.89
N PHE A 49 -7.51 3.95 13.71
CA PHE A 49 -6.93 4.33 12.43
C PHE A 49 -7.65 5.56 11.85
N LYS A 50 -6.87 6.51 11.32
CA LYS A 50 -7.38 7.66 10.56
C LYS A 50 -6.80 7.61 9.15
N CYS A 51 -7.67 7.50 8.16
CA CYS A 51 -7.28 7.37 6.76
C CYS A 51 -7.68 8.64 5.97
N GLN A 52 -6.92 8.98 4.92
CA GLN A 52 -7.09 10.25 4.18
C GLN A 52 -8.43 10.35 3.46
N HIS A 53 -9.00 9.23 3.08
CA HIS A 53 -10.27 9.08 2.37
C HIS A 53 -11.41 8.65 3.31
N GLY A 54 -11.21 8.74 4.63
CA GLY A 54 -12.22 8.49 5.64
C GLY A 54 -12.37 7.02 6.04
N GLU A 55 -13.48 6.69 6.70
CA GLU A 55 -13.68 5.41 7.38
C GLU A 55 -13.74 4.21 6.40
N GLU A 56 -14.31 4.39 5.20
CA GLU A 56 -14.38 3.31 4.19
C GLU A 56 -12.99 2.83 3.75
N GLU A 57 -12.01 3.73 3.68
CA GLU A 57 -10.61 3.36 3.38
C GLU A 57 -10.02 2.55 4.53
N CYS A 58 -10.20 2.97 5.78
CA CYS A 58 -9.71 2.21 6.92
C CYS A 58 -10.33 0.81 6.99
N ILE A 59 -11.63 0.68 6.71
CA ILE A 59 -12.30 -0.62 6.65
C ILE A 59 -11.71 -1.46 5.50
N GLY A 60 -11.47 -0.85 4.34
CA GLY A 60 -10.82 -1.49 3.20
C GLY A 60 -9.45 -2.05 3.53
N ASN A 61 -8.57 -1.24 4.11
CA ASN A 61 -7.24 -1.66 4.49
C ASN A 61 -7.28 -2.89 5.41
N ILE A 62 -8.14 -2.88 6.44
CA ILE A 62 -8.27 -4.02 7.35
C ILE A 62 -8.81 -5.27 6.60
N ILE A 63 -9.75 -5.12 5.67
CA ILE A 63 -10.25 -6.24 4.84
C ILE A 63 -9.12 -6.84 3.99
N GLU A 64 -8.30 -6.01 3.37
CA GLU A 64 -7.15 -6.44 2.57
C GLU A 64 -6.10 -7.14 3.43
N THR A 65 -5.75 -6.55 4.57
CA THR A 65 -4.83 -7.10 5.58
C THR A 65 -5.32 -8.47 6.05
N CYS A 66 -6.60 -8.60 6.41
CA CYS A 66 -7.20 -9.88 6.80
C CYS A 66 -7.19 -10.90 5.65
N THR A 67 -7.43 -10.47 4.42
CA THR A 67 -7.38 -11.34 3.23
C THR A 67 -5.98 -11.92 3.04
N ILE A 68 -4.94 -11.08 3.09
CA ILE A 68 -3.54 -11.51 2.97
C ILE A 68 -3.20 -12.51 4.08
N TYR A 69 -3.55 -12.19 5.33
CA TYR A 69 -3.25 -13.00 6.49
C TYR A 69 -3.92 -14.39 6.47
N LEU A 70 -5.19 -14.46 6.06
CA LEU A 70 -5.98 -15.70 6.08
C LEU A 70 -5.67 -16.62 4.89
N THR A 71 -5.44 -16.05 3.71
CA THR A 71 -5.22 -16.84 2.49
C THR A 71 -3.77 -17.27 2.33
N ARG A 72 -2.81 -16.41 2.71
CA ARG A 72 -1.35 -16.62 2.59
C ARG A 72 -0.89 -17.11 1.22
N ASN A 73 -1.65 -16.79 0.18
CA ASN A 73 -1.42 -17.25 -1.17
C ASN A 73 -1.68 -16.10 -2.14
N ILE A 74 -0.61 -15.56 -2.71
CA ILE A 74 -0.66 -14.41 -3.62
C ILE A 74 -1.55 -14.65 -4.84
N SER A 75 -1.60 -15.89 -5.35
CA SER A 75 -2.47 -16.28 -6.45
C SER A 75 -3.96 -16.26 -6.08
N VAL A 76 -4.27 -16.15 -4.78
CA VAL A 76 -5.65 -16.05 -4.25
C VAL A 76 -5.96 -14.62 -3.84
N TYR A 77 -5.18 -14.01 -2.94
CA TYR A 77 -5.53 -12.68 -2.42
C TYR A 77 -5.37 -11.57 -3.46
N PHE A 78 -4.33 -11.63 -4.30
CA PHE A 78 -4.03 -10.52 -5.22
C PHE A 78 -5.15 -10.27 -6.24
N PRO A 79 -5.66 -11.29 -6.97
CA PRO A 79 -6.77 -11.04 -7.89
C PRO A 79 -8.08 -10.66 -7.18
N PHE A 80 -8.28 -11.11 -5.93
CA PHE A 80 -9.44 -10.71 -5.13
C PHE A 80 -9.35 -9.24 -4.68
N ILE A 81 -8.22 -8.80 -4.14
CA ILE A 81 -7.96 -7.40 -3.77
C ILE A 81 -8.09 -6.50 -5.00
N HIS A 82 -7.50 -6.88 -6.13
CA HIS A 82 -7.66 -6.12 -7.38
C HIS A 82 -9.13 -5.97 -7.80
N CYS A 83 -9.96 -7.00 -7.60
CA CYS A 83 -11.39 -6.89 -7.85
C CYS A 83 -12.06 -5.86 -6.94
N ILE A 84 -11.71 -5.83 -5.64
CA ILE A 84 -12.25 -4.86 -4.67
C ILE A 84 -11.87 -3.44 -5.10
N GLU A 85 -10.58 -3.20 -5.31
CA GLU A 85 -9.99 -1.91 -5.69
C GLU A 85 -10.58 -1.32 -6.99
N THR A 86 -11.02 -2.18 -7.91
CA THR A 86 -11.64 -1.76 -9.18
C THR A 86 -13.17 -1.72 -9.14
N THR A 87 -13.79 -2.18 -8.06
CA THR A 87 -15.25 -2.21 -7.90
C THR A 87 -15.74 -0.94 -7.22
N LYS A 88 -16.57 -0.17 -7.93
CA LYS A 88 -17.18 1.06 -7.37
C LYS A 88 -18.22 0.75 -6.29
N GLY A 89 -18.27 1.62 -5.28
CA GLY A 89 -19.29 1.64 -4.23
C GLY A 89 -18.68 1.44 -2.84
N HIS A 90 -19.53 1.15 -1.85
CA HIS A 90 -19.09 0.84 -0.49
C HIS A 90 -18.23 -0.42 -0.44
N ILE A 91 -17.23 -0.41 0.42
CA ILE A 91 -16.18 -1.43 0.49
C ILE A 91 -16.73 -2.82 0.83
N GLU A 92 -17.68 -2.93 1.75
CA GLU A 92 -18.31 -4.21 2.11
C GLU A 92 -19.08 -4.80 0.91
N ASN A 93 -19.77 -3.95 0.15
CA ASN A 93 -20.50 -4.37 -1.05
C ASN A 93 -19.54 -4.81 -2.16
N ALA A 94 -18.42 -4.11 -2.35
CA ALA A 94 -17.36 -4.51 -3.28
C ALA A 94 -16.76 -5.87 -2.90
N THR A 95 -16.44 -6.04 -1.62
CA THR A 95 -15.91 -7.27 -1.03
C THR A 95 -16.85 -8.45 -1.27
N GLN A 96 -18.15 -8.30 -0.97
CA GLN A 96 -19.15 -9.34 -1.20
C GLN A 96 -19.29 -9.69 -2.69
N LYS A 97 -19.35 -8.68 -3.57
CA LYS A 97 -19.42 -8.90 -5.02
C LYS A 97 -18.20 -9.65 -5.55
N CYS A 98 -17.02 -9.36 -5.05
CA CYS A 98 -15.78 -9.98 -5.49
C CYS A 98 -15.61 -11.40 -4.93
N ALA A 99 -16.06 -11.67 -3.70
CA ALA A 99 -15.85 -12.97 -3.06
C ALA A 99 -16.46 -14.13 -3.86
N SER A 100 -17.61 -13.92 -4.49
CA SER A 100 -18.27 -14.92 -5.34
C SER A 100 -17.49 -15.29 -6.61
N LYS A 101 -16.49 -14.49 -7.01
CA LYS A 101 -15.72 -14.68 -8.25
C LYS A 101 -14.46 -15.54 -8.06
N PHE A 102 -13.99 -15.72 -6.83
CA PHE A 102 -12.68 -16.35 -6.56
C PHE A 102 -12.80 -17.55 -5.64
N LYS A 103 -12.19 -18.67 -6.04
CA LYS A 103 -12.05 -19.85 -5.18
C LYS A 103 -11.00 -19.58 -4.10
N GLY A 104 -11.22 -20.12 -2.90
CA GLY A 104 -10.31 -19.93 -1.77
C GLY A 104 -10.53 -18.65 -0.97
N ILE A 105 -11.54 -17.85 -1.32
CA ILE A 105 -12.02 -16.73 -0.52
C ILE A 105 -13.14 -17.21 0.41
N ASP A 106 -12.93 -17.06 1.71
CA ASP A 106 -13.91 -17.33 2.76
C ASP A 106 -14.40 -15.99 3.31
N LEU A 107 -15.49 -15.48 2.73
CA LEU A 107 -16.00 -14.13 3.01
C LEU A 107 -16.32 -13.94 4.49
N ASP A 108 -16.94 -14.93 5.13
CA ASP A 108 -17.34 -14.85 6.53
C ASP A 108 -16.13 -14.75 7.45
N LYS A 109 -15.04 -15.49 7.16
CA LYS A 109 -13.79 -15.36 7.91
C LYS A 109 -13.11 -14.02 7.69
N ILE A 110 -13.11 -13.50 6.46
CA ILE A 110 -12.50 -12.20 6.16
C ILE A 110 -13.25 -11.07 6.88
N MET A 111 -14.58 -11.03 6.76
CA MET A 111 -15.40 -10.02 7.44
C MET A 111 -15.41 -10.18 8.96
N GLY A 112 -15.33 -11.41 9.46
CA GLY A 112 -15.16 -11.68 10.88
C GLY A 112 -13.80 -11.19 11.40
N CYS A 113 -12.73 -11.41 10.63
CA CYS A 113 -11.40 -10.89 10.94
C CYS A 113 -11.40 -9.36 10.96
N SER A 114 -11.99 -8.69 9.96
CA SER A 114 -11.91 -7.24 9.84
C SER A 114 -12.66 -6.48 10.94
N LYS A 115 -13.59 -7.14 11.64
CA LYS A 115 -14.34 -6.59 12.77
C LYS A 115 -13.82 -7.06 14.13
N SER A 116 -12.69 -7.76 14.16
CA SER A 116 -12.13 -8.37 15.37
C SER A 116 -10.86 -7.66 15.84
N SER A 117 -10.46 -7.93 17.09
CA SER A 117 -9.16 -7.51 17.62
C SER A 117 -7.98 -8.05 16.81
N LEU A 118 -8.14 -9.20 16.15
CA LEU A 118 -7.12 -9.73 15.25
C LEU A 118 -6.93 -8.82 14.03
N GLY A 119 -7.99 -8.37 13.38
CA GLY A 119 -7.89 -7.46 12.24
C GLY A 119 -7.25 -6.14 12.62
N ASN A 120 -7.63 -5.60 13.79
CA ASN A 120 -7.05 -4.38 14.33
C ASN A 120 -5.53 -4.51 14.61
N GLU A 121 -5.11 -5.60 15.24
CA GLU A 121 -3.70 -5.86 15.53
C GLU A 121 -2.88 -6.07 14.25
N LEU A 122 -3.44 -6.79 13.25
CA LEU A 122 -2.77 -6.99 11.97
C LEU A 122 -2.58 -5.66 11.21
N GLU A 123 -3.58 -4.78 11.24
CA GLU A 123 -3.49 -3.47 10.59
C GLU A 123 -2.45 -2.57 11.28
N HIS A 124 -2.38 -2.60 12.61
CA HIS A 124 -1.31 -1.93 13.36
C HIS A 124 0.07 -2.47 12.94
N GLN A 125 0.23 -3.79 12.78
CA GLN A 125 1.48 -4.35 12.27
C GLN A 125 1.84 -3.84 10.87
N MET A 126 0.86 -3.62 9.98
CA MET A 126 1.09 -2.99 8.67
C MET A 126 1.52 -1.52 8.80
N ALA A 127 0.96 -0.78 9.76
CA ALA A 127 1.39 0.58 10.08
C ALA A 127 2.86 0.60 10.54
N LEU A 128 3.25 -0.31 11.45
CA LEU A 128 4.65 -0.42 11.91
C LEU A 128 5.63 -0.74 10.78
N LEU A 129 5.24 -1.62 9.85
CA LEU A 129 6.07 -1.96 8.68
C LEU A 129 6.22 -0.76 7.74
N THR A 130 5.16 0.04 7.59
CA THR A 130 5.13 1.23 6.74
C THR A 130 6.00 2.35 7.33
N GLU A 131 5.96 2.56 8.65
CA GLU A 131 6.83 3.53 9.31
C GLU A 131 8.31 3.12 9.25
N ALA A 132 8.58 1.82 9.31
CA ALA A 132 9.94 1.28 9.26
C ALA A 132 10.61 1.44 7.87
N LEU A 133 9.90 1.92 6.85
CA LEU A 133 10.46 2.18 5.53
C LEU A 133 11.64 3.15 5.59
N GLN A 134 12.68 2.86 4.80
CA GLN A 134 13.86 3.71 4.65
C GLN A 134 14.14 3.94 3.17
N PRO A 135 14.06 5.19 2.67
CA PRO A 135 13.60 6.38 3.41
C PRO A 135 12.11 6.30 3.77
N PRO A 136 11.64 7.09 4.77
CA PRO A 136 10.22 7.22 5.05
C PRO A 136 9.44 7.64 3.80
N HIS A 137 8.27 7.05 3.58
CA HIS A 137 7.44 7.36 2.43
C HIS A 137 6.87 8.78 2.54
N THR A 138 6.84 9.52 1.42
CA THR A 138 6.31 10.89 1.38
C THR A 138 4.98 11.00 0.64
N TYR A 139 4.57 9.94 -0.04
CA TYR A 139 3.31 9.80 -0.76
C TYR A 139 3.00 8.32 -0.98
N VAL A 140 1.80 8.04 -1.47
CA VAL A 140 1.41 6.70 -1.95
C VAL A 140 0.97 6.78 -3.42
N PRO A 141 1.22 5.73 -4.23
CA PRO A 141 1.90 4.47 -3.89
C PRO A 141 3.41 4.63 -3.63
N TRP A 142 3.99 3.74 -2.81
CA TRP A 142 5.43 3.74 -2.48
C TRP A 142 6.06 2.37 -2.77
N VAL A 143 6.83 2.27 -3.85
CA VAL A 143 7.38 1.01 -4.35
C VAL A 143 8.79 0.80 -3.83
N THR A 144 9.06 -0.39 -3.30
CA THR A 144 10.43 -0.83 -2.98
C THR A 144 10.82 -1.99 -3.89
N LEU A 145 12.07 -2.00 -4.33
CA LEU A 145 12.68 -3.11 -5.06
C LEU A 145 13.78 -3.71 -4.19
N ASN A 146 13.60 -4.96 -3.76
CA ASN A 146 14.52 -5.64 -2.84
C ASN A 146 14.82 -4.82 -1.56
N GLY A 147 13.80 -4.14 -1.02
CA GLY A 147 13.92 -3.30 0.18
C GLY A 147 14.52 -1.92 -0.03
N VAL A 148 14.82 -1.53 -1.28
CA VAL A 148 15.35 -0.20 -1.62
C VAL A 148 14.30 0.62 -2.37
N HIS A 149 14.18 1.89 -2.01
CA HIS A 149 13.39 2.88 -2.75
C HIS A 149 14.29 4.00 -3.29
N THR A 150 14.02 4.43 -4.51
CA THR A 150 14.61 5.60 -5.18
C THR A 150 13.59 6.15 -6.16
N ASP A 151 13.66 7.44 -6.50
CA ASP A 151 12.78 8.07 -7.50
C ASP A 151 12.81 7.32 -8.84
N ASP A 152 13.99 6.89 -9.31
CA ASP A 152 14.12 6.10 -10.56
C ASP A 152 13.36 4.75 -10.49
N ILE A 153 13.42 4.06 -9.34
CA ILE A 153 12.67 2.80 -9.11
C ILE A 153 11.17 3.10 -9.13
N GLN A 154 10.73 4.15 -8.44
CA GLN A 154 9.33 4.53 -8.40
C GLN A 154 8.81 4.87 -9.80
N ASP A 155 9.51 5.76 -10.51
CA ASP A 155 9.13 6.21 -11.85
C ASP A 155 9.05 5.02 -12.82
N MET A 156 10.03 4.13 -12.80
CA MET A 156 9.99 2.93 -13.65
C MET A 156 8.87 1.97 -13.24
N ALA A 157 8.60 1.80 -11.94
CA ALA A 157 7.54 0.92 -11.46
C ALA A 157 6.15 1.42 -11.89
N GLU A 158 5.90 2.72 -11.79
CA GLU A 158 4.63 3.31 -12.19
C GLU A 158 4.43 3.33 -13.71
N ASN A 159 5.50 3.53 -14.48
CA ASN A 159 5.42 3.60 -15.95
C ASN A 159 5.47 2.22 -16.63
N ASP A 160 6.37 1.34 -16.21
CA ASP A 160 6.58 0.02 -16.82
C ASP A 160 7.21 -0.96 -15.81
N LEU A 161 6.39 -1.42 -14.86
CA LEU A 161 6.79 -2.38 -13.82
C LEU A 161 7.41 -3.66 -14.41
N VAL A 162 6.91 -4.14 -15.55
CA VAL A 162 7.46 -5.34 -16.21
C VAL A 162 8.90 -5.08 -16.64
N ASN A 163 9.15 -3.95 -17.31
CA ASN A 163 10.50 -3.58 -17.71
C ASN A 163 11.42 -3.37 -16.50
N LEU A 164 10.97 -2.74 -15.41
CA LEU A 164 11.75 -2.62 -14.17
C LEU A 164 12.19 -4.00 -13.64
N ILE A 165 11.24 -4.93 -13.49
CA ILE A 165 11.52 -6.30 -13.01
C ILE A 165 12.49 -6.99 -13.97
N CYS A 166 12.26 -6.91 -15.27
CA CYS A 166 13.07 -7.58 -16.28
C CYS A 166 14.50 -7.03 -16.43
N GLN A 167 14.73 -5.76 -16.11
CA GLN A 167 16.06 -5.16 -16.09
C GLN A 167 16.84 -5.53 -14.82
N THR A 168 16.14 -5.72 -13.71
CA THR A 168 16.75 -5.92 -12.39
C THR A 168 16.86 -7.39 -11.98
N TYR A 169 16.13 -8.28 -12.65
CA TYR A 169 16.21 -9.72 -12.43
C TYR A 169 17.57 -10.29 -12.83
N GLN A 170 18.26 -10.93 -11.88
CA GLN A 170 19.61 -11.47 -12.06
C GLN A 170 19.62 -12.91 -12.62
N GLY A 171 18.46 -13.57 -12.69
CA GLY A 171 18.33 -14.93 -13.20
C GLY A 171 18.08 -15.01 -14.71
N PRO A 172 17.86 -16.21 -15.26
CA PRO A 172 17.45 -16.40 -16.65
C PRO A 172 16.14 -15.66 -16.92
N LYS A 173 16.16 -14.68 -17.82
CA LYS A 173 15.00 -13.84 -18.09
C LYS A 173 13.80 -14.70 -18.55
N PRO A 174 12.64 -14.63 -17.86
CA PRO A 174 11.47 -15.37 -18.28
C PRO A 174 10.94 -14.85 -19.62
N ALA A 175 10.07 -15.63 -20.27
CA ALA A 175 9.48 -15.25 -21.57
C ALA A 175 8.82 -13.86 -21.54
N GLY A 176 8.18 -13.49 -20.42
CA GLY A 176 7.56 -12.17 -20.24
C GLY A 176 8.54 -10.99 -20.25
N CYS A 177 9.85 -11.22 -20.19
CA CYS A 177 10.88 -10.19 -20.31
C CYS A 177 11.41 -9.98 -21.72
N GLN A 178 10.97 -10.79 -22.68
CA GLN A 178 11.29 -10.60 -24.08
C GLN A 178 10.34 -9.52 -24.61
N LYS A 179 10.86 -8.31 -24.85
CA LYS A 179 10.10 -7.30 -25.61
C LYS A 179 9.86 -7.90 -26.99
N GLU A 180 8.61 -7.90 -27.48
CA GLU A 180 8.40 -8.09 -28.91
C GLU A 180 9.20 -7.00 -29.61
N GLU A 181 10.28 -7.37 -30.29
CA GLU A 181 10.88 -6.52 -31.29
C GLU A 181 9.81 -6.33 -32.35
N ASN A 182 9.00 -5.28 -32.21
CA ASN A 182 8.34 -4.67 -33.34
C ASN A 182 9.48 -4.25 -34.27
N ASN A 183 9.85 -5.18 -35.16
CA ASN A 183 10.53 -4.92 -36.40
C ASN A 183 9.65 -3.98 -37.21
N LEU A 184 9.63 -2.70 -36.82
CA LEU A 184 9.55 -1.59 -37.75
C LEU A 184 10.87 -1.62 -38.53
N MET A 185 11.00 -2.66 -39.36
CA MET A 185 11.77 -2.59 -40.57
C MET A 185 11.16 -1.42 -41.32
N HIS A 186 11.84 -0.28 -41.24
CA HIS A 186 11.75 0.80 -42.19
C HIS A 186 12.00 0.20 -43.58
N SER A 187 10.95 -0.36 -44.18
CA SER A 187 10.88 -0.55 -45.61
C SER A 187 10.66 0.83 -46.20
N CYS A 188 11.76 1.54 -46.47
CA CYS A 188 11.74 2.50 -47.55
C CYS A 188 11.41 1.73 -48.84
N LEU A 189 10.15 1.72 -49.24
CA LEU A 189 9.77 1.43 -50.61
C LEU A 189 10.25 2.60 -51.48
N ARG A 190 11.48 2.47 -51.98
CA ARG A 190 11.84 2.97 -53.31
C ARG A 190 11.44 1.92 -54.32
N ILE A 191 10.41 2.19 -55.09
CA ILE A 191 10.32 2.30 -56.56
C ILE A 191 8.83 2.49 -56.88
#